data_AF-A0A9D3YFC5-F1
#
_entry.id   AF-A0A9D3YFC5-F1
#
_cell.length_a   1.000
_cell.length_b   1.000
_cell.length_c   1.000
_cell.angle_alpha   90.00
_cell.angle_beta   90.00
_cell.angle_gamma   90.00
#
_symmetry.space_group_name_H-M   'P 1'
#
loop_
_entity.id
_entity.type
_entity.pdbx_description
1 polymer ?
#
loop_
_entity_poly.entity_id
_entity_poly.type
_entity_poly.pdbx_seq_one_letter_code
_entity_poly.pdbx_strand_id
1 'polypeptide(L)'
;MLRHIKERTKEHEADERLRRDKPISEHFNGVDHGGQDIGISVLTQKRDSCYYRLIQELEFIKKFESQSPNGLNTKYQIDVLLREII
;
A
#
# COMPACT_ATOMS: atom_id res chain seq x y z
N MET A 1 6.53 -15.00 7.57
CA MET A 1 6.81 -14.07 6.44
C MET A 1 5.91 -14.31 5.23
N LEU A 2 6.01 -15.43 4.49
CA LEU A 2 5.09 -15.71 3.35
C LEU A 2 3.60 -15.85 3.76
N ARG A 3 3.34 -16.41 4.96
CA ARG A 3 1.98 -16.54 5.51
C ARG A 3 1.26 -15.18 5.63
N HIS A 4 1.97 -14.16 6.13
CA HIS A 4 1.43 -12.81 6.30
C HIS A 4 1.12 -12.10 4.98
N ILE A 5 1.88 -12.35 3.91
CA ILE A 5 1.59 -11.70 2.60
C ILE A 5 0.26 -12.23 2.05
N LYS A 6 0.07 -13.56 2.06
CA LYS A 6 -1.16 -14.18 1.58
C LYS A 6 -2.38 -13.77 2.42
N GLU A 7 -2.21 -13.63 3.74
CA GLU A 7 -3.25 -13.15 4.64
C GLU A 7 -3.58 -11.66 4.38
N ARG A 8 -2.56 -10.80 4.27
CA ARG A 8 -2.72 -9.37 3.93
C ARG A 8 -3.37 -9.13 2.57
N THR A 9 -3.04 -9.94 1.56
CA THR A 9 -3.71 -9.93 0.25
C THR A 9 -5.20 -10.18 0.41
N LYS A 10 -5.58 -11.24 1.13
CA LYS A 10 -6.99 -11.58 1.35
C LYS A 10 -7.74 -10.53 2.16
N GLU A 11 -7.06 -9.88 3.11
CA GLU A 11 -7.62 -8.73 3.85
C GLU A 11 -7.94 -7.59 2.88
N HIS A 12 -7.02 -7.21 2.00
CA HIS A 12 -7.26 -6.14 1.02
C HIS A 12 -8.37 -6.49 0.01
N GLU A 13 -8.40 -7.72 -0.51
CA GLU A 13 -9.52 -8.20 -1.35
C GLU A 13 -10.86 -8.15 -0.61
N ALA A 14 -10.87 -8.52 0.68
CA ALA A 14 -12.08 -8.45 1.51
C ALA A 14 -12.50 -7.00 1.81
N ASP A 15 -11.56 -6.11 2.07
CA ASP A 15 -11.80 -4.70 2.36
C ASP A 15 -12.28 -3.93 1.13
N GLU A 16 -11.79 -4.28 -0.07
CA GLU A 16 -12.30 -3.76 -1.36
C GLU A 16 -13.76 -4.19 -1.57
N ARG A 17 -14.06 -5.49 -1.44
CA ARG A 17 -15.44 -6.01 -1.52
C ARG A 17 -16.38 -5.37 -0.49
N LEU A 18 -15.88 -5.09 0.72
CA LEU A 18 -16.63 -4.45 1.81
C LEU A 18 -16.59 -2.92 1.76
N ARG A 19 -15.91 -2.31 0.78
CA ARG A 19 -15.72 -0.86 0.61
C ARG A 19 -15.15 -0.15 1.84
N ARG A 20 -14.30 -0.85 2.60
CA ARG A 20 -13.65 -0.32 3.81
C ARG A 20 -12.42 0.52 3.48
N ASP A 21 -11.74 0.18 2.39
CA ASP A 21 -10.58 0.93 1.91
C ASP A 21 -11.01 1.91 0.83
N LYS A 22 -11.45 3.11 1.24
CA LYS A 22 -12.08 4.10 0.35
C LYS A 22 -11.21 4.49 -0.86
N PRO A 23 -9.91 4.80 -0.74
CA PRO A 23 -9.08 5.16 -1.89
C PRO A 23 -8.94 4.02 -2.90
N ILE A 24 -8.77 2.79 -2.42
CA ILE A 24 -8.72 1.59 -3.27
C ILE A 24 -10.08 1.41 -3.96
N SER A 25 -11.17 1.39 -3.19
CA SER A 25 -12.50 1.17 -3.71
C SER A 25 -12.92 2.26 -4.71
N GLU A 26 -12.60 3.53 -4.47
CA GLU A 26 -12.88 4.64 -5.40
C GLU A 26 -12.11 4.49 -6.72
N HIS A 27 -10.85 4.05 -6.66
CA HIS A 27 -10.04 3.80 -7.87
C HIS A 27 -10.59 2.66 -8.73
N PHE A 28 -11.03 1.56 -8.12
CA PHE A 28 -11.63 0.44 -8.85
C PHE A 28 -13.07 0.71 -9.29
N ASN A 29 -13.84 1.57 -8.61
CA ASN A 29 -15.20 1.90 -9.04
C ASN A 29 -15.27 2.93 -10.20
N GLY A 30 -14.22 3.72 -10.42
CA GLY A 30 -14.25 4.87 -11.36
C GLY A 30 -13.94 4.52 -12.82
N VAL A 31 -13.39 3.35 -13.06
CA VAL A 31 -12.98 2.82 -14.36
C VAL A 31 -13.45 1.36 -14.37
N ASP A 32 -13.64 0.72 -15.52
CA ASP A 32 -14.16 -0.67 -15.66
C ASP A 32 -13.23 -1.77 -15.06
N HIS A 33 -12.52 -1.45 -13.98
CA HIS A 33 -11.57 -2.27 -13.26
C HIS A 33 -12.24 -2.93 -12.06
N GLY A 34 -11.87 -4.17 -11.76
CA GLY A 34 -12.36 -4.91 -10.59
C GLY A 34 -11.21 -5.55 -9.83
N GLY A 35 -11.53 -6.30 -8.76
CA GLY A 35 -10.51 -7.02 -7.98
C GLY A 35 -9.64 -7.98 -8.81
N GLN A 36 -10.11 -8.43 -9.97
CA GLN A 36 -9.35 -9.24 -10.93
C GLN A 36 -8.17 -8.51 -11.58
N ASP A 37 -8.17 -7.18 -11.57
CA ASP A 37 -7.10 -6.35 -12.12
C ASP A 37 -6.01 -6.06 -11.07
N ILE A 38 -6.17 -6.55 -9.84
CA ILE A 38 -5.21 -6.40 -8.75
C ILE A 38 -4.08 -7.41 -8.90
N GLY A 39 -2.91 -6.93 -9.34
CA GLY A 39 -1.66 -7.67 -9.24
C GLY A 39 -0.92 -7.38 -7.94
N ILE A 40 -0.44 -8.43 -7.24
CA ILE A 40 0.35 -8.26 -6.00
C ILE A 40 1.76 -8.80 -6.23
N SER A 41 2.74 -7.96 -5.94
CA SER A 41 4.15 -8.28 -6.04
C SER A 41 4.89 -7.90 -4.77
N VAL A 42 5.85 -8.73 -4.37
CA VAL A 42 6.70 -8.46 -3.21
C VAL A 42 7.86 -7.57 -3.63
N LEU A 43 7.93 -6.36 -3.09
CA LEU A 43 9.01 -5.41 -3.40
C LEU A 43 10.29 -5.68 -2.61
N THR A 44 10.19 -6.21 -1.40
CA THR A 44 11.35 -6.55 -0.55
C THR A 44 10.99 -7.59 0.49
N GLN A 45 11.97 -8.40 0.90
CA GLN A 45 11.83 -9.41 1.94
C GLN A 45 13.02 -9.31 2.90
N LYS A 46 12.85 -8.58 4.01
CA LYS A 46 13.89 -8.37 5.03
C LYS A 46 13.36 -8.71 6.43
N ARG A 47 14.27 -8.92 7.39
CA ARG A 47 13.91 -9.23 8.79
C ARG A 47 13.13 -8.08 9.41
N ASP A 48 12.07 -8.42 10.15
CA ASP A 48 11.14 -7.49 10.78
C ASP A 48 11.85 -6.57 11.77
N SER A 49 11.97 -5.30 11.41
CA SER A 49 12.08 -4.18 12.35
C SER A 49 10.99 -3.18 11.96
N CYS A 50 10.18 -2.76 12.93
CA CYS A 50 9.07 -1.84 12.68
C CYS A 50 9.53 -0.52 12.03
N TYR A 51 10.66 0.02 12.49
CA TYR A 51 11.28 1.23 11.94
C TYR A 51 11.76 1.02 10.50
N TYR A 52 12.47 -0.09 10.27
CA TYR A 52 13.01 -0.38 8.94
C TYR A 52 11.89 -0.60 7.91
N ARG A 53 10.80 -1.28 8.32
CA ARG A 53 9.60 -1.46 7.50
C ARG A 53 8.96 -0.12 7.14
N LEU A 54 8.86 0.80 8.10
CA LEU A 54 8.29 2.12 7.87
C LEU A 54 9.14 2.95 6.88
N ILE A 55 10.46 2.99 7.07
CA ILE A 55 11.38 3.69 6.16
C ILE A 55 11.23 3.15 4.73
N GLN A 56 11.31 1.83 4.55
CA GLN A 56 11.18 1.22 3.23
C GLN A 56 9.82 1.48 2.58
N GLU A 57 8.74 1.44 3.37
CA GLU A 57 7.40 1.77 2.88
C GLU A 57 7.35 3.21 2.36
N LEU A 58 7.87 4.18 3.14
CA LEU A 58 7.94 5.59 2.74
C LEU A 58 8.80 5.80 1.49
N GLU A 59 9.95 5.12 1.40
CA GLU A 59 10.81 5.13 0.20
C GLU A 59 10.09 4.59 -1.03
N PHE A 60 9.33 3.49 -0.91
CA PHE A 60 8.57 2.95 -2.03
C PHE A 60 7.41 3.86 -2.43
N ILE A 61 6.67 4.41 -1.47
CA ILE A 61 5.56 5.32 -1.79
C ILE A 61 6.08 6.53 -2.57
N LYS A 62 7.22 7.09 -2.15
CA LYS A 62 7.88 8.20 -2.85
C LYS A 62 8.40 7.77 -4.24
N LYS A 63 9.11 6.64 -4.32
CA LYS A 63 9.71 6.14 -5.57
C LYS A 63 8.68 5.87 -6.66
N PHE A 64 7.52 5.33 -6.28
CA PHE A 64 6.44 5.01 -7.22
C PHE A 64 5.39 6.12 -7.33
N GLU A 65 5.61 7.26 -6.67
CA GLU A 65 4.67 8.41 -6.66
C GLU A 65 3.22 8.00 -6.32
N SER A 66 3.07 6.94 -5.51
CA SER A 66 1.77 6.28 -5.27
C SER A 66 0.89 6.99 -4.23
N GLN A 67 1.16 8.27 -3.96
CA GLN A 67 0.43 9.11 -3.03
C GLN A 67 -0.84 9.65 -3.68
N SER A 68 -1.94 9.73 -2.94
CA SER A 68 -3.15 10.43 -3.40
C SER A 68 -2.83 11.91 -3.71
N PRO A 69 -3.32 12.47 -4.84
CA PRO A 69 -4.35 11.90 -5.73
C PRO A 69 -3.83 10.98 -6.86
N ASN A 70 -2.52 10.90 -7.08
CA ASN A 70 -1.94 10.16 -8.20
C ASN A 70 -1.83 8.65 -7.94
N GLY A 71 -2.00 8.22 -6.69
CA GLY A 71 -2.06 6.82 -6.29
C GLY A 71 -2.92 6.59 -5.05
N LEU A 72 -2.83 5.40 -4.47
CA LEU A 72 -3.77 4.93 -3.44
C LEU A 72 -3.30 5.16 -2.00
N ASN A 73 -2.04 5.55 -1.79
CA ASN A 73 -1.52 5.80 -0.45
C ASN A 73 -1.95 7.17 0.08
N THR A 74 -2.52 7.20 1.29
CA THR A 74 -2.99 8.42 1.97
C THR A 74 -1.97 9.02 2.94
N LYS A 75 -0.76 8.47 3.01
CA LYS A 75 0.33 9.03 3.82
C LYS A 75 0.86 10.31 3.15
N TYR A 76 0.42 11.45 3.65
CA TYR A 76 0.92 12.77 3.24
C TYR A 76 2.23 13.10 3.98
N GLN A 77 3.01 14.04 3.43
CA GLN A 77 4.25 14.55 4.05
C GLN A 77 5.36 13.50 4.26
N ILE A 78 5.56 12.62 3.28
CA ILE A 78 6.58 11.56 3.33
C ILE A 78 7.97 12.08 3.65
N ASP A 79 8.34 13.24 3.10
CA ASP A 79 9.65 13.86 3.35
C ASP A 79 9.81 14.33 4.80
N VAL A 80 8.73 14.71 5.48
CA VAL A 80 8.76 15.06 6.91
C VAL A 80 8.93 13.80 7.74
N LEU A 81 8.12 12.77 7.44
CA LEU A 81 8.19 11.48 8.13
C LEU A 81 9.55 10.80 8.00
N LEU A 82 10.18 10.86 6.82
CA LEU A 82 11.53 10.33 6.63
C LEU A 82 12.58 11.09 7.44
N ARG A 83 12.45 12.41 7.58
CA ARG A 83 13.38 13.25 8.37
C ARG A 83 13.23 13.07 9.87
N GLU A 84 12.06 12.69 10.37
CA GLU A 84 11.85 12.42 11.80
C GLU A 84 12.40 11.06 12.23
N ILE A 85 12.61 10.15 11.26
CA ILE A 85 13.07 8.78 11.53
C ILE A 85 14.60 8.63 11.41
N ILE A 86 15.25 9.39 10.53
CA ILE A 86 16.71 9.37 10.28
C ILE A 86 17.41 10.39 11.17
#